data_AF-A0A7J6LF51-F1
#
_entry.id   AF-A0A7J6LF51-F1
#
_cell.length_a   1.000
_cell.length_b   1.000
_cell.length_c   1.000
_cell.angle_alpha   90.00
_cell.angle_beta   90.00
_cell.angle_gamma   90.00
#
_symmetry.space_group_name_H-M   'P 1'
#
loop_
_entity.id
_entity.type
_entity.pdbx_description
1 polymer ?
#
loop_
_entity_poly.entity_id
_entity_poly.type
_entity_poly.pdbx_seq_one_letter_code
_entity_poly.pdbx_strand_id
1 'polypeptide(L)'
;GDYVAKREMTEADGCWPYDFPPCAHYEKSTKYAACQEARYSTPVCVQQCPNARYPTSLKDDRHFMVESSPYQYLSVDDAKKAIATDGPVSAVIVIYEDFLTYKSGVYNEESF
;
A
#
# COMPACT_ATOMS: atom_id res chain seq x y z
N GLY A 1 21.49 -0.60 5.26
CA GLY A 1 21.64 -1.72 4.32
C GLY A 1 20.40 -1.74 3.48
N ASP A 2 20.55 -1.62 2.17
CA ASP A 2 19.42 -1.46 1.26
C ASP A 2 18.62 -2.77 1.24
N TYR A 3 17.44 -2.74 1.85
CA TYR A 3 16.53 -3.88 1.81
C TYR A 3 16.06 -4.06 0.36
N VAL A 4 16.40 -5.21 -0.22
CA VAL A 4 15.87 -5.64 -1.51
C VAL A 4 14.80 -6.69 -1.22
N ALA A 5 13.54 -6.33 -1.43
CA ALA A 5 12.42 -7.26 -1.27
C ALA A 5 12.65 -8.51 -2.14
N LYS A 6 12.37 -9.69 -1.59
CA LYS A 6 12.39 -10.92 -2.38
C LYS A 6 11.34 -10.80 -3.49
N ARG A 7 11.72 -11.15 -4.71
CA ARG A 7 10.88 -10.98 -5.91
C ARG A 7 9.57 -11.79 -5.89
N GLU A 8 9.47 -12.79 -5.01
CA GLU A 8 8.27 -13.58 -4.78
C GLU A 8 7.96 -13.59 -3.28
N MET A 9 7.00 -12.75 -2.88
CA MET A 9 6.38 -12.79 -1.56
C MET A 9 4.90 -13.11 -1.73
N THR A 10 4.40 -13.98 -0.89
CA THR A 10 2.98 -14.29 -0.72
C THR A 10 2.41 -13.47 0.44
N GLU A 11 1.08 -13.44 0.55
CA GLU A 11 0.38 -12.75 1.66
C GLU A 11 0.77 -13.30 3.04
N ALA A 12 1.32 -14.52 3.12
CA ALA A 12 1.74 -15.17 4.35
C ALA A 12 3.22 -14.97 4.71
N ASP A 13 3.99 -14.25 3.88
CA ASP A 13 5.42 -14.05 4.08
C ASP A 13 5.72 -12.80 4.92
N GLY A 14 6.90 -12.80 5.56
CA GLY A 14 7.41 -11.66 6.33
C GLY A 14 7.01 -11.68 7.81
N CYS A 15 7.48 -10.67 8.56
CA CYS A 15 7.24 -10.56 9.99
C CYS A 15 5.75 -10.36 10.32
N TRP A 16 5.07 -9.54 9.52
CA TRP A 16 3.70 -9.11 9.78
C TRP A 16 2.81 -9.19 8.52
N PRO A 17 2.32 -10.40 8.18
CA PRO A 17 1.27 -10.59 7.18
C PRO A 17 0.06 -9.68 7.41
N TYR A 18 -0.61 -9.27 6.34
CA TYR A 18 -1.80 -8.43 6.45
C TYR A 18 -3.00 -9.24 6.98
N ASP A 19 -3.65 -8.74 8.02
CA ASP A 19 -4.68 -9.50 8.76
C ASP A 19 -6.04 -9.58 8.04
N PHE A 20 -6.28 -8.71 7.04
CA PHE A 20 -7.59 -8.63 6.38
C PHE A 20 -7.60 -9.32 5.03
N PRO A 21 -8.59 -10.17 4.74
CA PRO A 21 -8.69 -10.83 3.45
C PRO A 21 -9.00 -9.83 2.33
N PRO A 22 -8.54 -10.08 1.10
CA PRO A 22 -8.92 -9.26 -0.05
C PRO A 22 -10.44 -9.31 -0.29
N CYS A 23 -11.02 -8.18 -0.68
CA CYS A 23 -12.44 -8.07 -0.99
C CYS A 23 -12.67 -7.21 -2.25
N ALA A 24 -13.82 -7.39 -2.89
CA ALA A 24 -14.21 -6.66 -4.09
C ALA A 24 -14.81 -5.29 -3.72
N HIS A 25 -14.11 -4.23 -4.09
CA HIS A 25 -14.55 -2.84 -3.89
C HIS A 25 -15.34 -2.36 -5.11
N TYR A 26 -16.59 -1.91 -4.89
CA TYR A 26 -17.45 -1.23 -5.88
C TYR A 26 -17.74 -1.99 -7.19
N GLU A 27 -17.36 -3.27 -7.31
CA GLU A 27 -17.66 -4.12 -8.45
C GLU A 27 -17.90 -5.58 -8.03
N LYS A 28 -18.57 -6.35 -8.89
CA LYS A 28 -18.77 -7.79 -8.67
C LYS A 28 -17.53 -8.54 -9.12
N SER A 29 -16.97 -9.37 -8.23
CA SER A 29 -15.84 -10.25 -8.53
C SER A 29 -16.25 -11.71 -8.45
N THR A 30 -15.67 -12.55 -9.31
CA THR A 30 -15.75 -14.01 -9.19
C THR A 30 -14.65 -14.59 -8.29
N LYS A 31 -13.63 -13.77 -7.96
CA LYS A 31 -12.47 -14.18 -7.15
C LYS A 31 -12.62 -13.77 -5.68
N TYR A 32 -13.15 -12.57 -5.42
CA TYR A 32 -13.25 -12.01 -4.07
C TYR A 32 -14.71 -11.76 -3.68
N ALA A 33 -15.03 -11.98 -2.40
CA ALA A 33 -16.34 -11.61 -1.85
C ALA A 33 -16.50 -10.08 -1.80
N ALA A 34 -17.73 -9.60 -1.74
CA ALA A 34 -18.00 -8.19 -1.49
C ALA A 34 -17.37 -7.74 -0.16
N CYS A 35 -16.82 -6.53 -0.12
CA CYS A 35 -16.31 -5.95 1.12
C CYS A 35 -17.45 -5.79 2.13
N GLN A 36 -17.18 -6.10 3.40
CA GLN A 36 -18.10 -5.80 4.48
C GLN A 36 -18.29 -4.29 4.63
N GLU A 37 -19.50 -3.84 4.97
CA GLU A 37 -19.77 -2.42 5.23
C GLU A 37 -19.12 -1.96 6.54
N ALA A 38 -19.03 -2.87 7.52
CA ALA A 38 -18.40 -2.59 8.80
C ALA A 38 -16.88 -2.45 8.64
N ARG A 39 -16.30 -1.46 9.31
CA ARG A 39 -14.84 -1.30 9.39
C ARG A 39 -14.27 -2.35 10.34
N TYR A 40 -13.16 -2.96 9.95
CA TYR A 40 -12.37 -3.75 10.88
C TYR A 40 -11.83 -2.84 11.99
N SER A 41 -11.75 -3.37 13.21
CA SER A 41 -11.03 -2.70 14.29
C SER A 41 -9.54 -2.64 13.95
N THR A 42 -8.88 -1.54 14.30
CA THR A 42 -7.42 -1.42 14.17
C THR A 42 -6.74 -2.53 14.97
N PRO A 43 -5.88 -3.36 14.36
CA PRO A 43 -5.17 -4.42 15.06
C PRO A 43 -4.28 -3.87 16.18
N VAL A 44 -4.04 -4.69 17.20
CA VAL A 44 -3.18 -4.31 18.33
C VAL A 44 -1.73 -4.27 17.87
N CYS A 45 -1.02 -3.19 18.22
CA CYS A 45 0.42 -3.10 18.01
C CYS A 45 1.17 -4.01 18.99
N VAL A 46 1.66 -5.15 18.50
CA VAL A 46 2.57 -6.06 19.21
C VAL A 46 4.03 -5.77 18.90
N GLN A 47 4.93 -6.04 19.84
CA GLN A 47 6.38 -5.80 19.68
C GLN A 47 7.16 -7.06 19.26
N GLN A 48 6.49 -8.00 18.60
CA GLN A 48 7.06 -9.25 18.07
C GLN A 48 6.42 -9.59 16.73
N CYS A 49 7.09 -10.37 15.89
CA CYS A 49 6.50 -10.84 14.63
C CYS A 49 5.34 -11.80 14.92
N PRO A 50 4.10 -11.53 14.48
CA PRO A 50 3.01 -12.48 14.62
C PRO A 50 3.19 -13.74 13.77
N ASN A 51 3.99 -13.68 12.69
CA ASN A 51 4.26 -14.84 11.85
C ASN A 51 5.26 -15.81 12.50
N ALA A 52 4.76 -16.91 13.07
CA ALA A 52 5.59 -17.94 13.71
C ALA A 52 6.54 -18.68 12.75
N ARG A 53 6.31 -18.60 11.43
CA ARG A 53 7.21 -19.19 10.41
C ARG A 53 8.36 -18.25 10.04
N TYR A 54 8.32 -17.00 10.49
CA TYR A 54 9.32 -16.00 10.17
C TYR A 54 10.42 -15.97 11.24
N PRO A 55 11.66 -16.35 10.90
CA PRO A 55 12.72 -16.54 11.89
C PRO A 55 13.37 -15.23 12.36
N THR A 56 13.25 -14.15 11.59
CA THR A 56 13.86 -12.85 11.92
C THR A 56 13.00 -12.14 12.97
N SER A 57 13.66 -11.57 13.99
CA SER A 57 12.95 -10.81 15.02
C SER A 57 12.39 -9.50 14.45
N LEU A 58 11.31 -8.96 15.04
CA LEU A 58 10.77 -7.64 14.64
C LEU A 58 11.83 -6.53 14.75
N LYS A 59 12.76 -6.64 15.72
CA LYS A 59 13.83 -5.67 15.88
C LYS A 59 14.76 -5.65 14.66
N ASP A 60 15.10 -6.83 14.15
CA ASP A 60 16.06 -6.98 13.05
C ASP A 60 15.39 -6.86 11.67
N ASP A 61 14.07 -7.02 11.61
CA ASP A 61 13.25 -6.84 10.41
C ASP A 61 12.86 -5.38 10.14
N ARG A 62 13.10 -4.46 11.08
CA ARG A 62 12.76 -3.05 10.89
C ARG A 62 13.62 -2.41 9.80
N HIS A 63 12.95 -1.86 8.79
CA HIS A 63 13.58 -1.09 7.73
C HIS A 63 13.38 0.40 7.98
N PHE A 64 14.47 1.17 7.80
CA PHE A 64 14.48 2.61 8.02
C PHE A 64 14.92 3.31 6.74
N MET A 65 14.33 4.47 6.48
CA MET A 65 14.82 5.39 5.47
C MET A 65 16.23 5.88 5.83
N VAL A 66 17.06 6.14 4.82
CA VAL A 66 18.41 6.69 5.00
C VAL A 66 18.32 8.13 5.51
N GLU A 67 17.34 8.88 5.04
CA GLU A 67 17.10 10.26 5.44
C GLU A 67 16.13 10.36 6.60
N SER A 68 16.23 11.40 7.41
CA SER A 68 15.37 11.58 8.59
C SER A 68 14.03 12.26 8.29
N SER A 69 13.87 12.85 7.10
CA SER A 69 12.64 13.53 6.67
C SER A 69 12.18 12.98 5.32
N PRO A 70 10.88 12.73 5.14
CA PRO A 70 10.36 12.40 3.81
C PRO A 70 10.52 13.58 2.85
N TYR A 71 10.88 13.29 1.60
CA TYR A 71 10.91 14.29 0.52
C TYR A 71 9.51 14.79 0.20
N GLN A 72 9.39 16.09 -0.06
CA GLN A 72 8.20 16.71 -0.63
C GLN A 72 8.48 17.11 -2.06
N TYR A 73 7.62 16.71 -2.99
CA TYR A 73 7.70 17.14 -4.38
C TYR A 73 7.01 18.50 -4.52
N LEU A 74 7.81 19.54 -4.82
CA LEU A 74 7.32 20.92 -4.90
C LEU A 74 6.76 21.26 -6.29
N SER A 75 6.98 20.39 -7.27
CA SER A 75 6.50 20.55 -8.65
C SER A 75 6.24 19.21 -9.33
N VAL A 76 5.53 19.27 -10.47
CA VAL A 76 5.32 18.12 -11.35
C VAL A 76 6.65 17.57 -11.89
N ASP A 77 7.61 18.45 -12.19
CA ASP A 77 8.90 18.04 -12.74
C ASP A 77 9.78 17.37 -11.68
N ASP A 78 9.70 17.80 -10.42
CA ASP A 78 10.37 17.12 -9.31
C ASP A 78 9.82 15.70 -9.11
N ALA A 79 8.49 15.55 -9.15
CA ALA A 79 7.85 14.24 -9.04
C ALA A 79 8.22 13.33 -10.22
N LYS A 80 8.19 13.85 -11.46
CA LYS A 80 8.62 13.11 -12.66
C LYS A 80 10.07 12.65 -12.56
N LYS A 81 10.96 13.53 -12.09
CA LYS A 81 12.37 13.22 -11.92
C LYS A 81 12.56 12.10 -10.90
N ALA A 82 11.93 12.20 -9.73
CA ALA A 82 12.01 11.17 -8.69
C ALA A 82 11.45 9.82 -9.17
N ILE A 83 10.33 9.82 -9.90
CA ILE A 83 9.79 8.59 -10.50
C ILE A 83 10.80 7.95 -11.46
N ALA A 84 11.47 8.76 -12.28
CA ALA A 84 12.43 8.28 -13.27
C ALA A 84 13.74 7.78 -12.65
N THR A 85 14.21 8.38 -11.56
CA THR A 85 15.52 8.06 -10.96
C THR A 85 15.45 7.13 -9.76
N ASP A 86 14.41 7.27 -8.93
CA ASP A 86 14.32 6.66 -7.60
C ASP A 86 13.20 5.61 -7.51
N GLY A 87 12.26 5.63 -8.46
CA GLY A 87 11.14 4.69 -8.56
C GLY A 87 9.80 5.26 -8.08
N PRO A 88 8.78 4.40 -7.86
CA PRO A 88 7.42 4.85 -7.54
C PRO A 88 7.35 5.78 -6.33
N VAL A 89 6.49 6.79 -6.41
CA VAL A 89 6.25 7.78 -5.35
C VAL A 89 4.83 7.63 -4.79
N SER A 90 4.61 8.11 -3.56
CA SER A 90 3.27 8.16 -2.96
C SER A 90 2.61 9.52 -3.23
N ALA A 91 1.30 9.50 -3.51
CA ALA A 91 0.48 10.68 -3.72
C ALA A 91 -0.91 10.48 -3.12
N VAL A 92 -1.61 11.58 -2.87
CA VAL A 92 -3.00 11.59 -2.40
C VAL A 92 -3.85 12.35 -3.41
N ILE A 93 -5.04 11.82 -3.70
CA ILE A 93 -6.04 12.46 -4.55
C ILE A 93 -7.35 12.60 -3.78
N VAL A 94 -8.17 13.57 -4.17
CA VAL A 94 -9.56 13.64 -3.71
C VAL A 94 -10.38 12.67 -4.56
N ILE A 95 -11.14 11.80 -3.89
CA ILE A 95 -11.99 10.80 -4.55
C ILE A 95 -13.40 11.34 -4.65
N TYR A 96 -13.95 11.34 -5.86
CA TYR A 96 -15.35 11.66 -6.17
C TYR A 96 -16.11 10.39 -6.57
N GLU A 97 -17.45 10.47 -6.65
CA GLU A 97 -18.31 9.31 -6.88
C GLU A 97 -18.06 8.65 -8.25
N ASP A 98 -17.78 9.45 -9.28
CA ASP A 98 -17.46 9.02 -10.65
C ASP A 98 -16.20 8.13 -10.69
N PHE A 99 -15.19 8.44 -9.87
CA PHE A 99 -13.95 7.65 -9.75
C PHE A 99 -14.22 6.17 -9.42
N LEU A 100 -15.23 5.89 -8.60
CA LEU A 100 -15.57 4.52 -8.19
C LEU A 100 -16.06 3.65 -9.36
N THR A 101 -16.48 4.28 -10.46
CA THR A 101 -16.96 3.61 -11.68
C THR A 101 -15.98 3.71 -12.85
N TYR A 102 -14.85 4.39 -12.69
CA TYR A 102 -13.82 4.54 -13.72
C TYR A 102 -13.29 3.17 -14.20
N LYS A 103 -13.14 3.00 -15.52
CA LYS A 103 -12.65 1.74 -16.13
C LYS A 103 -11.42 1.89 -17.03
N SER A 104 -11.30 2.97 -17.79
CA SER A 104 -10.17 3.17 -18.73
C SER A 104 -10.07 4.62 -19.21
N GLY A 105 -8.88 5.04 -19.67
CA GLY A 105 -8.63 6.35 -20.23
C GLY A 105 -7.71 7.20 -19.36
N VAL A 106 -7.99 8.50 -19.28
CA VAL A 106 -7.37 9.43 -18.34
C VAL A 106 -8.49 10.01 -17.50
N TYR A 107 -8.50 9.70 -16.21
CA TYR A 107 -9.52 10.22 -15.29
C TYR A 107 -9.38 11.75 -15.13
N ASN A 108 -10.51 12.43 -15.20
CA ASN A 108 -10.70 13.80 -14.76
C ASN A 108 -12.04 13.85 -14.01
N GLU A 109 -12.12 14.65 -12.96
CA GLU A 109 -13.37 14.81 -12.21
C GLU A 109 -14.43 15.44 -13.12
N GLU A 110 -15.60 14.82 -13.17
CA GLU A 110 -16.77 15.43 -13.80
C GLU A 110 -17.47 16.34 -12.79
N SER A 111 -17.17 17.65 -12.84
CA SER A 111 -17.92 18.64 -12.06
C SER A 111 -19.38 18.66 -12.52
N PHE A 112 -20.32 18.28 -11.65
CA PHE A 112 -21.77 18.47 -11.88
C PHE A 112 -22.20 19.91 -11.62
#